data_AF-A0A3N6RTM8-F1
#
_entry.id   AF-A0A3N6RTM8-F1
#
_cell.length_a   1.000
_cell.length_b   1.000
_cell.length_c   1.000
_cell.angle_alpha   90.00
_cell.angle_beta   90.00
_cell.angle_gamma   90.00
#
_symmetry.space_group_name_H-M   'P 1'
#
loop_
_entity.id
_entity.type
_entity.pdbx_description
1 polymer ?
#
loop_
_entity_poly.entity_id
_entity_poly.type
_entity_poly.pdbx_seq_one_letter_code
_entity_poly.pdbx_strand_id
1 'polypeptide(L)'
;EPEIYWYHCQPNGTPERLTDKAGRVCWQGHNGAWGKLLREERLNGPDDAQNLRMQGQYLDRETGLHYNLYRYYDADCGRFTQPDPIGLLGGLNLYAYAPNALGWIDPLGLKAKCAPTKANDHNQAKFGRQWQGRGIYEGRDSWSNTMLKEGDIVYGGAPGQSGFYFDKATLEAAGGSREKLWKSLQVLPHPTFGYRSKIQAYQVKREAIAGTGKALSQDPLKGFGNGGGTQFFLSNYKTVLEPIGDPFGLGI
;
A
#
# COMPACT_ATOMS: atom_id res chain seq x y z
N GLU A 1 -38.56 12.26 1.41
CA GLU A 1 -37.12 12.47 1.66
C GLU A 1 -36.44 11.10 1.68
N PRO A 2 -35.18 10.96 1.23
CA PRO A 2 -34.44 9.72 1.39
C PRO A 2 -34.18 9.45 2.87
N GLU A 3 -34.28 8.19 3.29
CA GLU A 3 -33.80 7.75 4.60
C GLU A 3 -32.28 7.62 4.57
N ILE A 4 -31.61 8.24 5.53
CA ILE A 4 -30.15 8.27 5.61
C ILE A 4 -29.72 7.57 6.89
N TYR A 5 -28.74 6.68 6.75
CA TYR A 5 -28.15 5.94 7.85
C TYR A 5 -26.63 6.06 7.83
N TRP A 6 -26.02 6.08 9.01
CA TRP A 6 -24.56 6.18 9.19
C TRP A 6 -24.00 4.93 9.82
N TYR A 7 -22.98 4.37 9.19
CA TYR A 7 -22.26 3.20 9.67
C TYR A 7 -21.15 3.60 10.63
N HIS A 8 -21.07 2.88 11.74
CA HIS A 8 -19.98 2.94 12.69
C HIS A 8 -19.24 1.60 12.64
N CYS A 9 -17.99 1.61 12.20
CA CYS A 9 -17.23 0.41 11.91
C CYS A 9 -16.00 0.24 12.81
N GLN A 10 -15.60 -1.01 13.01
CA GLN A 10 -14.30 -1.39 13.60
C GLN A 10 -13.13 -0.95 12.71
N PRO A 11 -11.87 -0.95 13.22
CA PRO A 11 -10.68 -0.66 12.41
C PRO A 11 -10.51 -1.54 11.17
N ASN A 12 -11.02 -2.77 11.19
CA ASN A 12 -11.01 -3.67 10.03
C ASN A 12 -12.17 -3.41 9.03
N GLY A 13 -13.02 -2.42 9.31
CA GLY A 13 -14.13 -1.98 8.47
C GLY A 13 -15.47 -2.70 8.74
N THR A 14 -15.51 -3.67 9.66
CA THR A 14 -16.75 -4.38 10.01
C THR A 14 -17.75 -3.44 10.68
N PRO A 15 -19.01 -3.34 10.21
CA PRO A 15 -20.05 -2.58 10.88
C PRO A 15 -20.35 -3.09 12.30
N GLU A 16 -20.38 -2.18 13.28
CA GLU A 16 -20.84 -2.46 14.66
C GLU A 16 -22.18 -1.81 14.95
N ARG A 17 -22.43 -0.61 14.41
CA ARG A 17 -23.69 0.11 14.62
C ARG A 17 -24.14 0.86 13.38
N LEU A 18 -25.44 1.04 13.28
CA LEU A 18 -26.10 1.92 12.33
C LEU A 18 -26.92 2.96 13.12
N THR A 19 -26.81 4.23 12.74
CA THR A 19 -27.61 5.31 13.34
C THR A 19 -28.44 6.04 12.30
N ASP A 20 -29.60 6.57 12.69
CA ASP A 20 -30.46 7.41 11.85
C ASP A 20 -30.06 8.89 11.88
N LYS A 21 -30.84 9.75 11.19
CA LYS A 21 -30.59 11.20 11.11
C LYS A 21 -30.68 11.94 12.43
N ALA A 22 -31.33 11.36 13.43
CA ALA A 22 -31.41 11.89 14.79
C ALA A 22 -30.31 11.32 15.70
N GLY A 23 -29.38 10.51 15.16
CA GLY A 23 -28.31 9.87 15.91
C GLY A 23 -28.78 8.66 16.74
N ARG A 24 -30.01 8.19 16.56
CA ARG A 24 -30.54 7.05 17.31
C ARG A 24 -30.01 5.76 16.69
N VAL A 25 -29.64 4.80 17.54
CA VAL A 25 -29.19 3.47 17.09
C VAL A 25 -30.38 2.72 16.50
N CYS A 26 -30.22 2.24 15.27
CA CYS A 26 -31.24 1.48 14.56
C CYS A 26 -30.85 0.02 14.32
N TRP A 27 -29.55 -0.27 14.31
CA TRP A 27 -29.00 -1.64 14.28
C TRP A 27 -27.68 -1.70 15.05
N GLN A 28 -27.41 -2.83 15.71
CA GLN A 28 -26.14 -3.12 16.36
C GLN A 28 -25.74 -4.58 16.16
N GLY A 29 -24.47 -4.80 15.82
CA GLY A 29 -23.89 -6.12 15.63
C GLY A 29 -22.62 -6.28 16.46
N HIS A 30 -22.54 -7.39 17.19
CA HIS A 30 -21.32 -7.77 17.90
C HIS A 30 -20.63 -8.87 17.12
N ASN A 31 -19.43 -8.57 16.62
CA ASN A 31 -18.70 -9.47 15.74
C ASN A 31 -17.47 -10.06 16.44
N GLY A 32 -17.17 -11.31 16.15
CA GLY A 32 -15.89 -11.92 16.51
C GLY A 32 -14.76 -11.41 15.60
N ALA A 33 -13.52 -11.74 15.96
CA ALA A 33 -12.33 -11.26 15.23
C ALA A 33 -12.34 -11.61 13.74
N TRP A 34 -12.91 -12.77 13.38
CA TRP A 34 -12.99 -13.28 12.01
C TRP A 34 -14.32 -12.96 11.31
N GLY A 35 -15.07 -11.99 11.81
CA GLY A 35 -16.28 -11.47 11.18
C GLY A 35 -17.57 -12.23 11.53
N LYS A 36 -17.52 -13.28 12.34
CA LYS A 36 -18.72 -14.00 12.79
C LYS A 36 -19.61 -13.05 13.59
N LEU A 37 -20.87 -12.90 13.19
CA LEU A 37 -21.86 -12.14 13.95
C LEU A 37 -22.30 -12.97 15.16
N LEU A 38 -21.88 -12.57 16.36
CA LEU A 38 -22.18 -13.25 17.62
C LEU A 38 -23.53 -12.83 18.20
N ARG A 39 -23.89 -11.55 18.02
CA ARG A 39 -25.18 -11.01 18.44
C ARG A 39 -25.64 -9.94 17.46
N GLU A 40 -26.93 -9.97 17.11
CA GLU A 40 -27.59 -8.96 16.29
C GLU A 40 -28.74 -8.33 17.09
N GLU A 41 -28.76 -7.01 17.18
CA GLU A 41 -29.86 -6.24 17.75
C GLU A 41 -30.46 -5.35 16.67
N ARG A 42 -31.76 -5.54 16.42
CA ARG A 42 -32.54 -4.73 15.50
C ARG A 42 -33.47 -3.85 16.31
N LEU A 43 -33.33 -2.54 16.13
CA LEU A 43 -34.15 -1.54 16.79
C LEU A 43 -35.07 -0.94 15.71
N ASN A 44 -35.00 0.37 15.49
CA ASN A 44 -35.82 1.09 14.52
C ASN A 44 -35.08 1.29 13.19
N GLY A 45 -34.56 0.20 12.62
CA GLY A 45 -33.80 0.20 11.37
C GLY A 45 -34.64 -0.17 10.16
N PRO A 46 -34.03 -0.22 8.96
CA PRO A 46 -34.68 -0.76 7.77
C PRO A 46 -35.23 -2.17 8.04
N ASP A 47 -36.36 -2.51 7.41
CA ASP A 47 -36.95 -3.85 7.49
C ASP A 47 -35.97 -4.92 6.98
N ASP A 48 -35.18 -4.56 5.98
CA ASP A 48 -34.07 -5.37 5.49
C ASP A 48 -32.89 -5.30 6.44
N ALA A 49 -32.51 -6.48 6.94
CA ALA A 49 -31.43 -6.63 7.89
C ALA A 49 -30.08 -6.16 7.31
N GLN A 50 -29.25 -5.53 8.14
CA GLN A 50 -27.89 -5.16 7.79
C GLN A 50 -27.01 -6.38 7.48
N ASN A 51 -26.55 -6.49 6.23
CA ASN A 51 -25.79 -7.65 5.75
C ASN A 51 -24.31 -7.37 5.47
N LEU A 52 -23.82 -6.13 5.54
CA LEU A 52 -22.40 -5.84 5.36
C LEU A 52 -21.57 -6.45 6.49
N ARG A 53 -20.43 -7.06 6.14
CA ARG A 53 -19.49 -7.71 7.09
C ARG A 53 -18.11 -7.06 6.97
N MET A 54 -17.02 -7.83 7.11
CA MET A 54 -15.67 -7.30 6.88
C MET A 54 -15.55 -6.72 5.45
N GLN A 55 -14.55 -5.89 5.18
CA GLN A 55 -14.41 -5.20 3.89
C GLN A 55 -14.47 -6.17 2.69
N GLY A 56 -15.41 -5.92 1.77
CA GLY A 56 -15.66 -6.76 0.60
C GLY A 56 -16.70 -7.87 0.81
N GLN A 57 -17.15 -8.09 2.04
CA GLN A 57 -18.03 -9.19 2.41
C GLN A 57 -19.49 -8.76 2.59
N TYR A 58 -20.39 -9.60 2.08
CA TYR A 58 -21.83 -9.51 2.28
C TYR A 58 -22.35 -10.81 2.89
N LEU A 59 -23.07 -10.74 4.02
CA LEU A 59 -23.71 -11.90 4.62
C LEU A 59 -24.85 -12.38 3.72
N ASP A 60 -24.70 -13.58 3.22
CA ASP A 60 -25.81 -14.38 2.73
C ASP A 60 -26.48 -15.05 3.93
N ARG A 61 -27.72 -14.64 4.23
CA ARG A 61 -28.45 -15.15 5.40
C ARG A 61 -29.00 -16.56 5.19
N GLU A 62 -29.18 -17.00 3.95
CA GLU A 62 -29.70 -18.35 3.66
C GLU A 62 -28.65 -19.41 4.02
N THR A 63 -27.39 -19.13 3.71
CA THR A 63 -26.27 -20.04 3.98
C THR A 63 -25.52 -19.72 5.27
N GLY A 64 -25.62 -18.50 5.78
CA GLY A 64 -24.78 -17.99 6.87
C GLY A 64 -23.35 -17.65 6.44
N LEU A 65 -23.01 -17.87 5.17
CA LEU A 65 -21.69 -17.57 4.61
C LEU A 65 -21.60 -16.12 4.17
N HIS A 66 -20.37 -15.63 4.07
CA HIS A 66 -20.10 -14.29 3.58
C HIS A 66 -19.67 -14.36 2.11
N TYR A 67 -20.48 -13.82 1.22
CA TYR A 67 -20.10 -13.64 -0.18
C TYR A 67 -19.00 -12.59 -0.30
N ASN A 68 -17.89 -12.97 -0.92
CA ASN A 68 -16.69 -12.13 -1.09
C ASN A 68 -16.23 -12.20 -2.56
N LEU A 69 -17.10 -11.71 -3.45
CA LEU A 69 -16.98 -11.70 -4.92
C LEU A 69 -16.67 -13.05 -5.56
N TYR A 70 -15.42 -13.49 -5.52
CA TYR A 70 -14.99 -14.72 -6.19
C TYR A 70 -15.16 -15.97 -5.32
N ARG A 71 -15.36 -15.80 -3.99
CA ARG A 71 -15.46 -16.91 -3.05
C ARG A 71 -16.47 -16.63 -1.93
N TYR A 72 -16.95 -17.71 -1.32
CA TYR A 72 -17.72 -17.66 -0.07
C TYR A 72 -16.79 -17.91 1.11
N TYR A 73 -16.85 -17.02 2.09
CA TYR A 73 -16.10 -17.07 3.33
C TYR A 73 -16.96 -17.61 4.47
N ASP A 74 -16.43 -18.58 5.19
CA ASP A 74 -17.00 -19.12 6.41
C ASP A 74 -16.35 -18.43 7.61
N ALA A 75 -17.14 -17.61 8.31
CA ALA A 75 -16.70 -16.85 9.46
C ALA A 75 -16.54 -17.69 10.73
N ASP A 76 -17.14 -18.89 10.79
CA ASP A 76 -16.97 -19.82 11.92
C ASP A 76 -15.58 -20.41 11.94
N CYS A 77 -15.04 -20.76 10.77
CA CYS A 77 -13.70 -21.36 10.65
C CYS A 77 -12.62 -20.41 10.10
N GLY A 78 -12.98 -19.17 9.79
CA GLY A 78 -12.05 -18.10 9.44
C GLY A 78 -11.39 -18.26 8.07
N ARG A 79 -12.06 -18.89 7.10
CA ARG A 79 -11.47 -19.26 5.80
C ARG A 79 -12.50 -19.25 4.67
N PHE A 80 -12.02 -19.29 3.43
CA PHE A 80 -12.86 -19.54 2.28
C PHE A 80 -13.31 -21.01 2.21
N THR A 81 -14.49 -21.22 1.64
CA THR A 81 -15.06 -22.55 1.40
C THR A 81 -14.57 -23.16 0.08
N GLN A 82 -14.13 -22.32 -0.87
CA GLN A 82 -13.54 -22.75 -2.15
C GLN A 82 -12.03 -22.47 -2.20
N PRO A 83 -11.26 -23.31 -2.93
CA PRO A 83 -9.86 -23.02 -3.21
C PRO A 83 -9.72 -21.74 -4.07
N ASP A 84 -8.58 -21.07 -3.93
CA ASP A 84 -8.27 -19.84 -4.65
C ASP A 84 -8.30 -20.04 -6.19
N PRO A 85 -9.14 -19.31 -6.95
CA PRO A 85 -9.22 -19.43 -8.40
C PRO A 85 -7.92 -19.10 -9.13
N ILE A 86 -7.05 -18.27 -8.53
CA ILE A 86 -5.72 -17.96 -9.11
C ILE A 86 -4.62 -18.93 -8.62
N GLY A 87 -5.01 -19.98 -7.90
CA GLY A 87 -4.12 -21.05 -7.43
C GLY A 87 -3.02 -20.53 -6.53
N LEU A 88 -1.80 -21.05 -6.70
CA LEU A 88 -0.64 -20.73 -5.87
C LEU A 88 -0.21 -19.25 -5.93
N LEU A 89 -0.73 -18.46 -6.88
CA LEU A 89 -0.50 -17.01 -6.92
C LEU A 89 -1.22 -16.26 -5.78
N GLY A 90 -2.31 -16.84 -5.26
CA GLY A 90 -3.04 -16.35 -4.08
C GLY A 90 -2.34 -16.68 -2.75
N GLY A 91 -1.48 -17.70 -2.75
CA GLY A 91 -0.68 -18.13 -1.62
C GLY A 91 -0.57 -19.65 -1.51
N LEU A 92 0.18 -20.12 -0.50
CA LEU A 92 0.35 -21.56 -0.25
C LEU A 92 -0.92 -22.21 0.33
N ASN A 93 -1.71 -21.46 1.09
CA ASN A 93 -2.99 -21.92 1.62
C ASN A 93 -4.13 -21.38 0.76
N LEU A 94 -4.67 -22.25 -0.11
CA LEU A 94 -5.71 -21.90 -1.07
C LEU A 94 -7.06 -21.52 -0.43
N TYR A 95 -7.24 -21.77 0.86
CA TYR A 95 -8.48 -21.45 1.58
C TYR A 95 -8.30 -20.23 2.51
N ALA A 96 -7.11 -19.65 2.63
CA ALA A 96 -6.87 -18.56 3.57
C ALA A 96 -7.60 -17.27 3.16
N TYR A 97 -8.24 -16.61 4.13
CA TYR A 97 -8.80 -15.27 3.95
C TYR A 97 -7.74 -14.18 4.05
N ALA A 98 -7.01 -14.13 5.18
CA ALA A 98 -5.95 -13.16 5.41
C ALA A 98 -4.99 -13.64 6.51
N PRO A 99 -3.73 -13.16 6.55
CA PRO A 99 -2.80 -13.47 7.64
C PRO A 99 -3.30 -13.02 9.02
N ASN A 100 -4.04 -11.91 9.10
CA ASN A 100 -4.77 -11.49 10.29
C ASN A 100 -6.02 -10.68 9.90
N ALA A 101 -7.08 -10.73 10.71
CA ALA A 101 -8.35 -10.06 10.41
C ALA A 101 -8.40 -8.57 10.80
N LEU A 102 -7.35 -8.03 11.43
CA LEU A 102 -7.31 -6.65 11.93
C LEU A 102 -6.61 -5.68 10.97
N GLY A 103 -5.54 -6.14 10.32
CA GLY A 103 -4.65 -5.33 9.50
C GLY A 103 -4.58 -5.75 8.03
N TRP A 104 -5.24 -6.85 7.65
CA TRP A 104 -5.30 -7.34 6.26
C TRP A 104 -6.75 -7.52 5.81
N ILE A 105 -6.97 -7.31 4.52
CA ILE A 105 -8.27 -7.49 3.86
C ILE A 105 -8.07 -8.22 2.52
N ASP A 106 -9.08 -8.95 2.07
CA ASP A 106 -9.13 -9.52 0.72
C ASP A 106 -10.42 -9.08 0.00
N PRO A 107 -10.44 -7.88 -0.61
CA PRO A 107 -11.67 -7.30 -1.16
C PRO A 107 -12.22 -8.07 -2.36
N LEU A 108 -11.37 -8.85 -3.04
CA LEU A 108 -11.76 -9.67 -4.19
C LEU A 108 -11.93 -11.14 -3.80
N GLY A 109 -11.46 -11.58 -2.65
CA GLY A 109 -11.37 -13.00 -2.37
C GLY A 109 -10.38 -13.71 -3.29
N LEU A 110 -9.25 -13.08 -3.63
CA LEU A 110 -8.18 -13.67 -4.46
C LEU A 110 -6.79 -13.54 -3.84
N LYS A 111 -6.54 -12.47 -3.08
CA LYS A 111 -5.25 -12.24 -2.42
C LYS A 111 -5.38 -11.18 -1.34
N ALA A 112 -5.12 -11.59 -0.10
CA ALA A 112 -5.02 -10.68 1.02
C ALA A 112 -3.93 -9.63 0.80
N LYS A 113 -4.25 -8.38 1.12
CA LYS A 113 -3.30 -7.27 1.18
C LYS A 113 -3.42 -6.60 2.54
N CYS A 114 -2.33 -5.99 3.03
CA CYS A 114 -2.45 -5.08 4.16
C CYS A 114 -3.58 -4.11 3.84
N ALA A 115 -4.46 -3.86 4.80
CA ALA A 115 -5.46 -2.82 4.67
C ALA A 115 -4.73 -1.58 4.15
N PRO A 116 -5.10 -1.05 2.97
CA PRO A 116 -4.57 0.21 2.50
C PRO A 116 -5.18 1.27 3.41
N THR A 117 -4.62 1.42 4.60
CA THR A 117 -4.93 2.58 5.40
C THR A 117 -4.42 3.75 4.57
N LYS A 118 -5.29 4.70 4.28
CA LYS A 118 -4.86 6.04 3.87
C LYS A 118 -3.79 6.58 4.83
N ALA A 119 -3.67 6.04 6.06
CA ALA A 119 -2.60 6.32 7.01
C ALA A 119 -1.17 6.05 6.48
N ASN A 120 -0.94 5.08 5.59
CA ASN A 120 0.40 4.86 5.02
C ASN A 120 0.79 5.92 3.97
N ASP A 121 -0.19 6.60 3.38
CA ASP A 121 0.06 7.75 2.49
C ASP A 121 0.53 8.97 3.29
N HIS A 122 0.23 9.07 4.58
CA HIS A 122 0.54 10.26 5.39
C HIS A 122 1.94 10.25 6.02
N ASN A 123 2.69 9.15 5.98
CA ASN A 123 4.03 9.11 6.58
C ASN A 123 5.04 8.24 5.80
N GLN A 124 5.23 8.60 4.53
CA GLN A 124 6.19 7.96 3.64
C GLN A 124 7.64 8.03 4.14
N ALA A 125 8.02 9.11 4.82
CA ALA A 125 9.36 9.28 5.42
C ALA A 125 9.67 8.20 6.46
N LYS A 126 8.71 7.90 7.36
CA LYS A 126 8.87 6.83 8.35
C LYS A 126 9.04 5.47 7.68
N PHE A 127 8.32 5.22 6.59
CA PHE A 127 8.44 3.97 5.83
C PHE A 127 9.77 3.89 5.08
N GLY A 128 10.18 4.96 4.39
CA GLY A 128 11.48 5.06 3.71
C GLY A 128 12.64 4.78 4.67
N ARG A 129 12.55 5.31 5.90
CA ARG A 129 13.55 5.06 6.96
C ARG A 129 13.70 3.59 7.36
N GLN A 130 12.67 2.75 7.21
CA GLN A 130 12.76 1.32 7.55
C GLN A 130 13.72 0.54 6.65
N TRP A 131 14.03 1.08 5.46
CA TRP A 131 14.98 0.50 4.52
C TRP A 131 16.45 0.82 4.86
N GLN A 132 16.67 1.61 5.91
CA GLN A 132 17.98 2.02 6.38
C GLN A 132 18.31 1.43 7.77
N GLY A 133 19.59 1.36 8.13
CA GLY A 133 20.02 0.84 9.43
C GLY A 133 19.99 -0.69 9.53
N ARG A 134 19.96 -1.39 8.39
CA ARG A 134 20.04 -2.86 8.30
C ARG A 134 21.22 -3.28 7.44
N GLY A 135 22.00 -4.24 7.93
CA GLY A 135 23.17 -4.75 7.22
C GLY A 135 24.26 -3.69 7.08
N ILE A 136 24.81 -3.55 5.87
CA ILE A 136 25.94 -2.66 5.57
C ILE A 136 25.57 -1.17 5.45
N TYR A 137 24.27 -0.83 5.43
CA TYR A 137 23.77 0.54 5.32
C TYR A 137 23.43 1.08 6.71
N GLU A 138 24.29 1.92 7.28
CA GLU A 138 24.21 2.39 8.67
C GLU A 138 23.02 3.33 8.93
N GLY A 139 22.38 3.83 7.87
CA GLY A 139 21.14 4.60 7.94
C GLY A 139 21.32 5.99 8.49
N ARG A 140 22.26 6.72 7.89
CA ARG A 140 22.60 8.10 8.25
C ARG A 140 21.63 9.13 7.66
N ASP A 141 20.73 8.74 6.77
CA ASP A 141 19.92 9.70 6.02
C ASP A 141 18.74 10.22 6.85
N SER A 142 18.55 11.53 6.81
CA SER A 142 17.38 12.18 7.39
C SER A 142 16.25 12.20 6.38
N TRP A 143 15.08 11.66 6.77
CA TRP A 143 13.86 11.65 5.97
C TRP A 143 12.81 12.57 6.57
N SER A 144 12.14 13.36 5.74
CA SER A 144 10.97 14.17 6.07
C SER A 144 9.86 13.94 5.05
N ASN A 145 8.61 14.21 5.41
CA ASN A 145 7.52 14.15 4.43
C ASN A 145 7.49 15.45 3.63
N THR A 146 7.35 15.35 2.31
CA THR A 146 7.15 16.49 1.42
C THR A 146 5.94 16.22 0.54
N MET A 147 5.17 17.26 0.21
CA MET A 147 4.07 17.17 -0.74
C MET A 147 4.62 17.36 -2.15
N LEU A 148 4.48 16.34 -3.00
CA LEU A 148 4.61 16.49 -4.45
C LEU A 148 3.29 16.99 -5.00
N LYS A 149 3.36 17.99 -5.88
CA LYS A 149 2.21 18.61 -6.54
C LYS A 149 1.90 17.88 -7.83
N GLU A 150 0.64 17.97 -8.24
CA GLU A 150 0.24 17.50 -9.57
C GLU A 150 1.06 18.22 -10.65
N GLY A 151 1.60 17.45 -11.58
CA GLY A 151 2.50 17.95 -12.62
C GLY A 151 3.99 17.93 -12.26
N ASP A 152 4.36 17.71 -11.00
CA ASP A 152 5.76 17.52 -10.63
C ASP A 152 6.37 16.31 -11.36
N ILE A 153 7.65 16.40 -11.70
CA ILE A 153 8.38 15.33 -12.39
C ILE A 153 9.41 14.72 -11.45
N VAL A 154 9.36 13.39 -11.33
CA VAL A 154 10.36 12.58 -10.61
C VAL A 154 10.95 11.52 -11.52
N TYR A 155 12.16 11.08 -11.20
CA TYR A 155 12.91 10.13 -12.04
C TYR A 155 13.16 8.84 -11.29
N GLY A 156 13.02 7.71 -11.98
CA GLY A 156 13.25 6.38 -11.42
C GLY A 156 14.16 5.54 -12.32
N GLY A 157 14.89 4.59 -11.74
CA GLY A 157 15.72 3.68 -12.52
C GLY A 157 14.90 2.73 -13.39
N ALA A 158 15.42 2.39 -14.56
CA ALA A 158 14.88 1.38 -15.46
C ALA A 158 16.00 0.40 -15.92
N PRO A 159 15.69 -0.89 -16.15
CA PRO A 159 14.37 -1.51 -16.08
C PRO A 159 13.87 -1.74 -14.64
N GLY A 160 12.54 -1.86 -14.50
CA GLY A 160 11.83 -2.18 -13.26
C GLY A 160 11.46 -0.95 -12.43
N GLN A 161 10.18 -0.77 -12.12
CA GLN A 161 9.72 0.33 -11.24
C GLN A 161 9.84 -0.06 -9.77
N SER A 162 10.26 0.87 -8.92
CA SER A 162 10.29 0.69 -7.45
C SER A 162 9.63 1.89 -6.76
N GLY A 163 9.62 1.89 -5.43
CA GLY A 163 9.15 3.04 -4.65
C GLY A 163 10.14 4.19 -4.54
N PHE A 164 11.35 4.08 -5.10
CA PHE A 164 12.41 5.08 -4.96
C PHE A 164 12.62 5.89 -6.23
N TYR A 165 12.64 7.21 -6.07
CA TYR A 165 12.78 8.20 -7.13
C TYR A 165 13.78 9.29 -6.72
N PHE A 166 14.13 10.18 -7.63
CA PHE A 166 15.03 11.31 -7.40
C PHE A 166 14.61 12.52 -8.24
N ASP A 167 15.13 13.70 -7.89
CA ASP A 167 14.83 14.96 -8.59
C ASP A 167 15.68 15.15 -9.85
N LYS A 168 15.29 16.13 -10.66
CA LYS A 168 16.03 16.52 -11.86
C LYS A 168 17.45 17.00 -11.55
N ALA A 169 17.62 17.73 -10.44
CA ALA A 169 18.93 18.26 -10.03
C ALA A 169 19.95 17.16 -9.77
N THR A 170 19.53 16.06 -9.13
CA THR A 170 20.38 14.88 -8.89
C THR A 170 20.76 14.20 -10.21
N LEU A 171 19.84 14.12 -11.17
CA LEU A 171 20.10 13.58 -12.50
C LEU A 171 21.08 14.46 -13.29
N GLU A 172 20.88 15.77 -13.31
CA GLU A 172 21.74 16.73 -13.99
C GLU A 172 23.15 16.76 -13.36
N ALA A 173 23.25 16.69 -12.03
CA ALA A 173 24.54 16.64 -11.31
C ALA A 173 25.36 15.39 -11.64
N ALA A 174 24.72 14.29 -12.05
CA ALA A 174 25.42 13.10 -12.52
C ALA A 174 26.09 13.30 -13.89
N GLY A 175 25.68 14.33 -14.65
CA GLY A 175 26.26 14.65 -15.97
C GLY A 175 26.12 13.48 -16.95
N GLY A 176 25.02 12.72 -16.85
CA GLY A 176 24.78 11.53 -17.67
C GLY A 176 25.59 10.29 -17.26
N SER A 177 26.50 10.36 -16.29
CA SER A 177 27.25 9.19 -15.84
C SER A 177 26.39 8.27 -14.97
N ARG A 178 26.26 7.02 -15.40
CA ARG A 178 25.55 5.98 -14.65
C ARG A 178 26.15 5.78 -13.26
N GLU A 179 27.46 5.63 -13.17
CA GLU A 179 28.14 5.40 -11.90
C GLU A 179 27.95 6.57 -10.94
N LYS A 180 28.13 7.82 -11.40
CA LYS A 180 27.94 9.01 -10.56
C LYS A 180 26.52 9.11 -10.01
N LEU A 181 25.51 8.81 -10.82
CA LEU A 181 24.11 8.86 -10.38
C LEU A 181 23.83 7.86 -9.26
N TRP A 182 24.17 6.58 -9.47
CA TRP A 182 23.82 5.56 -8.48
C TRP A 182 24.64 5.70 -7.21
N LYS A 183 25.90 6.14 -7.32
CA LYS A 183 26.75 6.49 -6.18
C LYS A 183 26.23 7.71 -5.40
N SER A 184 25.67 8.73 -6.07
CA SER A 184 25.08 9.87 -5.36
C SER A 184 23.81 9.50 -4.59
N LEU A 185 23.10 8.46 -5.05
CA LEU A 185 21.92 7.87 -4.41
C LEU A 185 22.27 6.72 -3.44
N GLN A 186 23.54 6.43 -3.21
CA GLN A 186 24.01 5.34 -2.34
C GLN A 186 23.47 3.95 -2.73
N VAL A 187 23.20 3.75 -4.02
CA VAL A 187 22.78 2.46 -4.57
C VAL A 187 24.03 1.66 -4.93
N LEU A 188 24.08 0.41 -4.48
CA LEU A 188 25.11 -0.55 -4.89
C LEU A 188 24.73 -1.23 -6.22
N PRO A 189 25.72 -1.57 -7.05
CA PRO A 189 25.46 -2.29 -8.29
C PRO A 189 24.95 -3.70 -7.99
N HIS A 190 24.06 -4.21 -8.82
CA HIS A 190 23.66 -5.62 -8.74
C HIS A 190 24.87 -6.51 -9.08
N PRO A 191 25.13 -7.63 -8.36
CA PRO A 191 26.30 -8.48 -8.60
C PRO A 191 26.44 -8.96 -10.05
N THR A 192 25.31 -9.26 -10.71
CA THR A 192 25.27 -9.77 -12.09
C THR A 192 25.02 -8.70 -13.14
N PHE A 193 24.18 -7.70 -12.84
CA PHE A 193 23.65 -6.75 -13.84
C PHE A 193 24.26 -5.36 -13.73
N GLY A 194 25.09 -5.14 -12.71
CA GLY A 194 25.64 -3.84 -12.40
C GLY A 194 24.56 -2.82 -12.08
N TYR A 195 24.84 -1.57 -12.45
CA TYR A 195 23.89 -0.47 -12.32
C TYR A 195 22.84 -0.48 -13.42
N ARG A 196 21.61 -0.06 -13.07
CA ARG A 196 20.54 0.20 -14.04
C ARG A 196 21.02 1.18 -15.11
N SER A 197 20.77 0.83 -16.37
CA SER A 197 21.33 1.54 -17.53
C SER A 197 20.42 2.64 -18.08
N LYS A 198 19.16 2.67 -17.67
CA LYS A 198 18.17 3.64 -18.13
C LYS A 198 17.46 4.34 -16.97
N ILE A 199 16.89 5.50 -17.25
CA ILE A 199 16.02 6.27 -16.36
C ILE A 199 14.67 6.46 -17.04
N GLN A 200 13.60 6.41 -16.26
CA GLN A 200 12.24 6.76 -16.66
C GLN A 200 11.81 8.02 -15.91
N ALA A 201 11.30 9.00 -16.63
CA ALA A 201 10.61 10.15 -16.04
C ALA A 201 9.16 9.79 -15.71
N TYR A 202 8.65 10.29 -14.59
CA TYR A 202 7.28 10.11 -14.16
C TYR A 202 6.66 11.45 -13.77
N GLN A 203 5.44 11.69 -14.23
CA GLN A 203 4.61 12.82 -13.80
C GLN A 203 3.77 12.41 -12.59
N VAL A 204 3.64 13.32 -11.63
CA VAL A 204 2.73 13.19 -10.49
C VAL A 204 1.31 13.53 -10.95
N LYS A 205 0.38 12.56 -10.88
CA LYS A 205 -1.00 12.69 -11.39
C LYS A 205 -1.95 13.45 -10.47
N ARG A 206 -1.58 13.59 -9.19
CA ARG A 206 -2.34 14.26 -8.13
C ARG A 206 -1.43 14.50 -6.94
N GLU A 207 -1.77 15.46 -6.10
CA GLU A 207 -1.01 15.72 -4.87
C GLU A 207 -0.78 14.44 -4.08
N ALA A 208 0.49 14.20 -3.73
CA ALA A 208 0.93 13.00 -3.04
C ALA A 208 2.03 13.35 -2.06
N ILE A 209 1.91 12.84 -0.83
CA ILE A 209 3.01 12.90 0.12
C ILE A 209 4.07 11.90 -0.33
N ALA A 210 5.31 12.35 -0.39
CA ALA A 210 6.51 11.54 -0.59
C ALA A 210 7.40 11.65 0.66
N GLY A 211 8.13 10.57 0.96
CA GLY A 211 9.24 10.65 1.90
C GLY A 211 10.42 11.23 1.16
N THR A 212 10.98 12.34 1.61
CA THR A 212 12.11 13.00 0.99
C THR A 212 13.32 12.90 1.91
N GLY A 213 14.45 12.51 1.34
CA GLY A 213 15.72 12.45 2.07
C GLY A 213 16.88 12.84 1.18
N LYS A 214 18.03 13.11 1.81
CA LYS A 214 19.30 13.26 1.10
C LYS A 214 20.16 12.04 1.41
N ALA A 215 20.61 11.33 0.37
CA ALA A 215 21.43 10.14 0.53
C ALA A 215 22.83 10.56 0.99
N LEU A 216 23.12 10.49 2.29
CA LEU A 216 24.42 10.87 2.84
C LEU A 216 25.45 9.79 2.55
N SER A 217 26.71 10.19 2.42
CA SER A 217 27.82 9.26 2.22
C SER A 217 27.84 8.20 3.33
N GLN A 218 27.73 6.95 2.92
CA GLN A 218 28.03 5.78 3.73
C GLN A 218 29.50 5.41 3.57
N ASP A 219 29.93 4.32 4.24
CA ASP A 219 31.32 3.83 4.20
C ASP A 219 31.76 3.49 2.76
N PRO A 220 32.71 4.26 2.17
CA PRO A 220 33.19 4.01 0.81
C PRO A 220 33.88 2.66 0.64
N LEU A 221 34.44 2.09 1.72
CA LEU A 221 35.07 0.77 1.69
C LEU A 221 34.06 -0.36 1.41
N LYS A 222 32.76 -0.09 1.58
CA LYS A 222 31.66 -1.02 1.28
C LYS A 222 31.07 -0.80 -0.12
N GLY A 223 31.72 -0.01 -0.98
CA GLY A 223 31.33 0.24 -2.37
C GLY A 223 30.33 1.39 -2.56
N PHE A 224 29.99 2.12 -1.49
CA PHE A 224 29.14 3.30 -1.57
C PHE A 224 29.87 4.52 -2.14
N GLY A 225 29.09 5.46 -2.67
CA GLY A 225 29.62 6.70 -3.24
C GLY A 225 29.69 7.86 -2.24
N ASN A 226 30.01 9.04 -2.76
CA ASN A 226 30.04 10.29 -1.97
C ASN A 226 28.65 10.78 -1.52
N GLY A 227 27.57 10.16 -2.00
CA GLY A 227 26.19 10.57 -1.69
C GLY A 227 25.83 11.92 -2.31
N GLY A 228 24.86 12.59 -1.69
CA GLY A 228 24.44 13.95 -2.00
C GLY A 228 23.17 14.05 -2.85
N GLY A 229 22.68 12.94 -3.42
CA GLY A 229 21.46 12.92 -4.22
C GLY A 229 20.19 13.06 -3.38
N THR A 230 19.19 13.76 -3.90
CA THR A 230 17.84 13.80 -3.33
C THR A 230 17.12 12.50 -3.65
N GLN A 231 16.47 11.92 -2.67
CA GLN A 231 15.65 10.72 -2.81
C GLN A 231 14.21 11.01 -2.41
N PHE A 232 13.29 10.45 -3.19
CA PHE A 232 11.88 10.35 -2.86
C PHE A 232 11.49 8.89 -2.67
N PHE A 233 10.67 8.62 -1.67
CA PHE A 233 10.02 7.36 -1.46
C PHE A 233 8.50 7.53 -1.52
N LEU A 234 7.85 6.74 -2.38
CA LEU A 234 6.40 6.65 -2.48
C LEU A 234 6.04 5.17 -2.44
N SER A 235 5.22 4.74 -1.49
CA SER A 235 4.69 3.36 -1.44
C SER A 235 3.51 3.14 -2.40
N ASN A 236 2.77 4.20 -2.69
CA ASN A 236 1.58 4.21 -3.57
C ASN A 236 1.90 4.64 -5.02
N TYR A 237 3.19 4.65 -5.41
CA TYR A 237 3.70 5.14 -6.70
C TYR A 237 2.89 4.68 -7.91
N LYS A 238 2.42 3.43 -7.94
CA LYS A 238 1.59 2.89 -9.05
C LYS A 238 0.27 3.62 -9.28
N THR A 239 -0.23 4.33 -8.27
CA THR A 239 -1.51 5.04 -8.31
C THR A 239 -1.35 6.55 -8.46
N VAL A 240 -0.18 7.09 -8.16
CA VAL A 240 0.10 8.54 -8.14
C VAL A 240 1.09 9.01 -9.19
N LEU A 241 1.85 8.09 -9.80
CA LEU A 241 2.82 8.39 -10.85
C LEU A 241 2.42 7.78 -12.20
N GLU A 242 2.71 8.50 -13.28
CA GLU A 242 2.53 8.06 -14.66
C GLU A 242 3.83 8.23 -15.45
N PRO A 243 4.31 7.22 -16.20
CA PRO A 243 5.52 7.35 -16.99
C PRO A 243 5.36 8.36 -18.14
N ILE A 244 6.37 9.20 -18.33
CA ILE A 244 6.45 10.16 -19.45
C ILE A 244 7.42 9.62 -20.49
N GLY A 245 6.89 9.25 -21.66
CA GLY A 245 7.70 8.74 -22.78
C GLY A 245 8.47 7.46 -22.45
N ASP A 246 9.42 7.10 -23.32
CA ASP A 246 10.24 5.90 -23.16
C ASP A 246 11.44 6.11 -22.22
N PRO A 247 11.93 5.05 -21.53
CA PRO A 247 13.14 5.15 -20.73
C PRO A 247 14.36 5.51 -21.57
N PHE A 248 15.13 6.51 -21.11
CA PHE A 248 16.33 7.00 -21.78
C PHE A 248 17.61 6.51 -21.09
N GLY A 249 18.69 6.36 -21.86
CA GLY A 249 19.96 5.79 -21.39
C GLY A 249 20.78 6.76 -20.54
N LEU A 250 21.54 6.20 -19.61
CA LEU A 250 22.68 6.88 -18.98
C LEU A 250 23.96 6.50 -19.74
N GLY A 251 24.88 7.44 -19.84
CA GLY A 251 26.24 7.19 -20.30
C GLY A 251 26.96 6.19 -19.41
N ILE A 252 27.97 5.54 -20.00
CA ILE A 252 28.80 4.52 -19.35
C ILE A 252 29.46 5.11 -18.10
#